data_AF-A0A2T4VH71-F1
#
_entry.id   AF-A0A2T4VH71-F1
#
_cell.length_a   1.000
_cell.length_b   1.000
_cell.length_c   1.000
_cell.angle_alpha   90.00
_cell.angle_beta   90.00
_cell.angle_gamma   90.00
#
_symmetry.space_group_name_H-M   'P 1'
#
loop_
_entity.id
_entity.type
_entity.pdbx_description
1 polymer ?
#
loop_
_entity_poly.entity_id
_entity_poly.type
_entity_poly.pdbx_seq_one_letter_code
_entity_poly.pdbx_strand_id
1 'polypeptide(L)'
;MSWRIRGLLGAAALVVLTSCGVSEDEAVRLKEGQRLFEEDIDPNYWYCSTLGCVYEGQACLEVFFEYGRSPALCLFVAGDNGVCNKVECAKEGRECAIFDGFPGQVKCIDKKK
;
A
#
# COMPACT_ATOMS: atom_id res chain seq x y z
N MET A 1 -45.58 -2.63 -12.36
CA MET A 1 -44.21 -2.27 -11.89
C MET A 1 -43.22 -2.69 -12.96
N SER A 2 -42.65 -1.73 -13.69
CA SER A 2 -41.97 -1.99 -14.97
C SER A 2 -40.60 -2.65 -14.77
N TRP A 3 -40.34 -3.70 -15.56
CA TRP A 3 -39.13 -4.52 -15.58
C TRP A 3 -37.82 -3.69 -15.66
N ARG A 4 -37.89 -2.47 -16.21
CA ARG A 4 -36.74 -1.57 -16.34
C ARG A 4 -36.17 -1.08 -15.01
N ILE A 5 -37.00 -0.97 -13.97
CA ILE A 5 -36.57 -0.49 -12.64
C ILE A 5 -35.77 -1.58 -11.89
N ARG A 6 -36.13 -2.85 -12.10
CA ARG A 6 -35.38 -4.00 -11.53
C ARG A 6 -33.99 -4.17 -12.15
N GLY A 7 -33.82 -3.88 -13.44
CA GLY A 7 -32.51 -3.96 -14.11
C GLY A 7 -31.51 -2.92 -13.62
N LEU A 8 -31.96 -1.69 -13.38
CA LEU A 8 -31.13 -0.58 -12.88
C LEU A 8 -30.65 -0.80 -11.44
N LEU A 9 -31.49 -1.36 -10.57
CA LEU A 9 -31.11 -1.69 -9.19
C LEU A 9 -30.10 -2.86 -9.11
N GLY A 10 -30.18 -3.81 -10.04
CA GLY A 10 -29.23 -4.93 -10.10
C GLY A 10 -27.81 -4.51 -10.50
N ALA A 11 -27.67 -3.57 -11.44
CA ALA A 11 -26.37 -3.09 -11.90
C ALA A 11 -25.64 -2.24 -10.85
N ALA A 12 -26.36 -1.39 -10.09
CA ALA A 12 -25.76 -0.56 -9.04
C ALA A 12 -25.20 -1.39 -7.87
N ALA A 13 -25.84 -2.51 -7.52
CA ALA A 13 -25.38 -3.40 -6.44
C ALA A 13 -24.05 -4.12 -6.79
N LEU A 14 -23.80 -4.41 -8.07
CA LEU A 14 -22.57 -5.07 -8.52
C LEU A 14 -21.36 -4.13 -8.51
N VAL A 15 -21.56 -2.82 -8.74
CA VAL A 15 -20.47 -1.82 -8.74
C VAL A 15 -19.92 -1.57 -7.32
N VAL A 16 -20.75 -1.72 -6.28
CA VAL A 16 -20.33 -1.52 -4.88
C VAL A 16 -19.46 -2.68 -4.37
N LEU A 17 -19.71 -3.91 -4.83
CA LEU A 17 -18.93 -5.09 -4.42
C LEU A 17 -17.57 -5.20 -5.12
N THR A 18 -17.34 -4.40 -6.16
CA THR A 18 -16.07 -4.32 -6.89
C THR A 18 -15.31 -3.03 -6.58
N SER A 19 -15.55 -2.38 -5.43
CA SER A 19 -14.63 -1.32 -4.99
C SER A 19 -13.23 -1.92 -4.94
N CYS A 20 -12.38 -1.57 -5.92
CA CYS A 20 -11.02 -2.07 -6.10
C CYS A 20 -10.05 -1.51 -5.03
N GLY A 21 -10.52 -1.41 -3.79
CA GLY A 21 -9.78 -0.96 -2.63
C GLY A 21 -8.83 -2.05 -2.13
N VAL A 22 -7.86 -1.60 -1.35
CA VAL A 22 -7.02 -2.49 -0.53
C VAL A 22 -7.92 -3.11 0.54
N SER A 23 -7.87 -4.43 0.72
CA SER A 23 -8.56 -5.09 1.83
C SER A 23 -7.93 -4.68 3.17
N GLU A 24 -8.72 -4.56 4.24
CA GLU A 24 -8.17 -4.36 5.60
C GLU A 24 -7.15 -5.43 5.99
N ASP A 25 -7.25 -6.63 5.41
CA ASP A 25 -6.29 -7.71 5.58
C ASP A 25 -4.91 -7.37 4.97
N GLU A 26 -4.87 -6.61 3.88
CA GLU A 26 -3.61 -6.26 3.20
C GLU A 26 -3.11 -4.87 3.61
N ALA A 27 -3.95 -4.07 4.26
CA ALA A 27 -3.67 -2.69 4.58
C ALA A 27 -2.64 -2.51 5.71
N VAL A 28 -1.74 -1.55 5.52
CA VAL A 28 -0.81 -1.04 6.51
C VAL A 28 -1.24 0.35 6.98
N ARG A 29 -0.75 0.74 8.16
CA ARG A 29 -0.89 2.07 8.76
C ARG A 29 0.49 2.56 9.19
N LEU A 30 0.75 3.85 9.10
CA LEU A 30 1.95 4.43 9.70
C LEU A 30 1.85 4.34 11.22
N LYS A 31 2.93 3.91 11.87
CA LYS A 31 3.03 3.99 13.34
C LYS A 31 3.00 5.46 13.76
N GLU A 32 2.50 5.71 14.96
CA GLU A 32 2.42 7.08 15.50
C GLU A 32 3.81 7.74 15.53
N GLY A 33 3.90 8.95 14.98
CA GLY A 33 5.15 9.72 14.88
C GLY A 33 6.13 9.27 13.80
N GLN A 34 5.86 8.18 13.07
CA GLN A 34 6.70 7.72 11.97
C GLN A 34 6.31 8.36 10.63
N ARG A 35 7.28 8.48 9.73
CA ARG A 35 7.10 8.95 8.35
C ARG A 35 7.74 7.97 7.38
N LEU A 36 7.13 7.79 6.21
CA LEU A 36 7.70 6.92 5.17
C LEU A 36 9.08 7.40 4.72
N PHE A 37 9.25 8.71 4.57
CA PHE A 37 10.49 9.35 4.13
C PHE A 37 11.21 10.01 5.31
N GLU A 38 12.54 9.98 5.26
CA GLU A 38 13.38 10.75 6.16
C GLU A 38 13.35 12.24 5.79
N GLU A 39 13.57 13.11 6.77
CA GLU A 39 13.53 14.57 6.59
C GLU A 39 14.69 15.11 5.73
N ASP A 40 15.78 14.35 5.61
CA ASP A 40 16.98 14.71 4.84
C ASP A 40 16.92 14.27 3.37
N ILE A 41 15.88 13.55 2.96
CA ILE A 41 15.69 13.13 1.57
C ILE A 41 15.00 14.25 0.79
N ASP A 42 15.63 14.69 -0.31
CA ASP A 42 15.04 15.64 -1.24
C ASP A 42 13.68 15.10 -1.76
N PRO A 43 12.58 15.87 -1.64
CA PRO A 43 11.25 15.46 -2.09
C PRO A 43 11.16 15.03 -3.56
N ASN A 44 12.06 15.53 -4.41
CA ASN A 44 12.13 15.12 -5.82
C ASN A 44 12.50 13.64 -5.99
N TYR A 45 13.08 13.01 -4.97
CA TYR A 45 13.48 11.59 -4.98
C TYR A 45 12.54 10.68 -4.19
N TRP A 46 11.38 11.16 -3.73
CA TRP A 46 10.39 10.32 -3.05
C TRP A 46 9.67 9.36 -3.99
N TYR A 47 9.51 9.75 -5.25
CA TYR A 47 8.79 8.95 -6.23
C TYR A 47 9.75 8.10 -7.05
N CYS A 48 9.32 6.88 -7.33
CA CYS A 48 10.03 6.02 -8.24
C CYS A 48 9.94 6.56 -9.67
N SER A 49 11.08 6.87 -10.26
CA SER A 49 11.19 7.34 -11.63
C SER A 49 11.47 6.19 -12.61
N THR A 50 11.50 6.46 -13.91
CA THR A 50 11.94 5.49 -14.92
C THR A 50 13.38 5.00 -14.72
N LEU A 51 14.20 5.76 -13.98
CA LEU A 51 15.57 5.39 -13.63
C LEU A 51 15.65 4.63 -12.29
N GLY A 52 14.52 4.36 -11.65
CA GLY A 52 14.45 3.75 -10.32
C GLY A 52 14.64 4.76 -9.19
N CYS A 53 15.30 4.30 -8.12
CA CYS A 53 15.56 5.06 -6.90
C CYS A 53 17.03 5.47 -6.80
N VAL A 54 17.28 6.63 -6.19
CA VAL A 54 18.60 7.27 -6.19
C VAL A 54 19.52 6.71 -5.12
N TYR A 55 18.98 6.37 -3.94
CA TYR A 55 19.79 5.93 -2.81
C TYR A 55 19.92 4.42 -2.75
N GLU A 56 21.09 3.94 -2.34
CA GLU A 56 21.33 2.53 -2.09
C GLU A 56 20.39 2.02 -0.97
N GLY A 57 19.86 0.81 -1.14
CA GLY A 57 18.93 0.21 -0.19
C GLY A 57 17.47 0.68 -0.34
N GLN A 58 17.18 1.56 -1.29
CA GLN A 58 15.81 1.88 -1.69
C GLN A 58 15.30 0.93 -2.79
N ALA A 59 14.01 0.67 -2.75
CA ALA A 59 13.29 0.00 -3.83
C ALA A 59 12.03 0.80 -4.23
N CYS A 60 11.62 0.59 -5.46
CA CYS A 60 10.39 1.13 -6.03
C CYS A 60 9.19 0.34 -5.48
N LEU A 61 8.44 0.93 -4.55
CA LEU A 61 7.43 0.24 -3.75
C LEU A 61 6.09 0.99 -3.72
N GLU A 62 4.99 0.25 -3.87
CA GLU A 62 3.63 0.72 -3.57
C GLU A 62 3.23 0.23 -2.18
N VAL A 63 2.74 1.15 -1.35
CA VAL A 63 2.29 0.87 0.01
C VAL A 63 0.77 0.79 0.02
N PHE A 64 0.25 -0.30 0.57
CA PHE A 64 -1.18 -0.59 0.58
C PHE A 64 -1.78 0.00 1.86
N PHE A 65 -2.30 1.21 1.81
CA PHE A 65 -2.99 1.84 2.94
C PHE A 65 -4.47 1.47 2.98
N GLU A 66 -5.11 1.66 4.14
CA GLU A 66 -6.56 1.44 4.34
C GLU A 66 -7.42 2.24 3.35
N TYR A 67 -6.94 3.41 2.93
CA TYR A 67 -7.62 4.31 2.00
C TYR A 67 -7.21 4.13 0.54
N GLY A 68 -6.27 3.22 0.22
CA GLY A 68 -5.83 2.96 -1.14
C GLY A 68 -4.34 2.67 -1.26
N ARG A 69 -3.89 2.48 -2.51
CA ARG A 69 -2.48 2.23 -2.81
C ARG A 69 -1.76 3.57 -2.99
N SER A 70 -0.58 3.70 -2.39
CA SER A 70 0.30 4.83 -2.70
C SER A 70 0.73 4.76 -4.17
N PRO A 71 1.16 5.89 -4.77
CA PRO A 71 1.98 5.80 -5.97
C PRO A 71 3.26 4.98 -5.71
N ALA A 72 4.01 4.65 -6.75
CA ALA A 72 5.31 4.01 -6.60
C ALA A 72 6.31 4.99 -5.93
N LEU A 73 6.76 4.64 -4.72
CA LEU A 73 7.64 5.43 -3.88
C LEU A 73 9.03 4.79 -3.79
N CYS A 74 10.06 5.59 -3.58
CA CYS A 74 11.39 5.11 -3.24
C CYS A 74 11.52 4.97 -1.73
N LEU A 75 11.43 3.73 -1.26
CA LEU A 75 11.41 3.42 0.17
C LEU A 75 12.55 2.47 0.51
N PHE A 76 13.16 2.66 1.68
CA PHE A 76 14.16 1.73 2.19
C PHE A 76 13.52 0.38 2.53
N VAL A 77 14.17 -0.70 2.11
CA VAL A 77 13.66 -2.07 2.33
C VAL A 77 14.21 -2.74 3.59
N ALA A 78 15.30 -2.21 4.13
CA ALA A 78 16.03 -2.81 5.26
C ALA A 78 16.59 -1.73 6.20
N GLY A 79 17.14 -2.17 7.34
CA GLY A 79 17.67 -1.30 8.39
C GLY A 79 16.59 -0.57 9.19
N ASP A 80 16.98 0.33 10.07
CA ASP A 80 16.05 1.07 10.96
C ASP A 80 15.05 1.92 10.16
N ASN A 81 15.45 2.38 8.96
CA ASN A 81 14.62 3.18 8.07
C ASN A 81 13.72 2.33 7.15
N GLY A 82 13.80 1.00 7.26
CA GLY A 82 13.02 0.07 6.45
C GLY A 82 11.52 0.31 6.60
N VAL A 83 10.79 0.26 5.48
CA VAL A 83 9.35 0.58 5.45
C VAL A 83 8.54 -0.25 6.45
N CYS A 84 8.82 -1.56 6.61
CA CYS A 84 8.11 -2.41 7.57
C CYS A 84 8.42 -2.08 9.05
N ASN A 85 9.47 -1.33 9.35
CA ASN A 85 9.72 -0.82 10.70
C ASN A 85 8.86 0.41 11.02
N LYS A 86 8.44 1.15 9.99
CA LYS A 86 7.68 2.40 10.10
C LYS A 86 6.17 2.21 10.04
N VAL A 87 5.72 1.07 9.53
CA VAL A 87 4.29 0.73 9.42
C VAL A 87 3.91 -0.42 10.35
N GLU A 88 2.62 -0.53 10.61
CA GLU A 88 1.97 -1.64 11.29
C GLU A 88 0.75 -2.11 10.49
N CYS A 89 0.30 -3.34 10.72
CA CYS A 89 -0.87 -3.87 10.03
C CYS A 89 -2.16 -3.31 10.59
N ALA A 90 -3.09 -2.96 9.70
CA ALA A 90 -4.42 -2.49 10.10
C ALA A 90 -5.18 -3.53 10.93
N LYS A 91 -4.95 -4.82 10.64
CA LYS A 91 -5.55 -5.95 11.35
C LYS A 91 -4.53 -6.70 12.20
N GLU A 92 -4.92 -7.06 13.41
CA GLU A 92 -4.12 -7.83 14.35
C GLU A 92 -3.77 -9.23 13.81
N GLY A 93 -2.63 -9.79 14.28
CA GLY A 93 -2.17 -11.13 13.90
C GLY A 93 -1.51 -11.22 12.52
N ARG A 94 -1.28 -10.07 11.89
CA ARG A 94 -0.63 -9.95 10.57
C ARG A 94 0.72 -9.27 10.69
N GLU A 95 1.56 -9.45 9.69
CA GLU A 95 2.87 -8.83 9.60
C GLU A 95 3.07 -8.12 8.26
N CYS A 96 3.87 -7.06 8.28
CA CYS A 96 4.27 -6.35 7.07
C CYS A 96 5.24 -7.20 6.27
N ALA A 97 4.99 -7.32 4.98
CA ALA A 97 5.88 -7.99 4.04
C ALA A 97 6.10 -7.13 2.81
N ILE A 98 7.30 -7.27 2.25
CA ILE A 98 7.69 -6.67 0.97
C ILE A 98 7.67 -7.78 -0.06
N PHE A 99 6.92 -7.55 -1.14
CA PHE A 99 6.84 -8.46 -2.27
C PHE A 99 7.58 -7.87 -3.46
N ASP A 100 8.42 -8.69 -4.06
CA ASP A 100 9.14 -8.33 -5.28
C ASP A 100 8.17 -8.13 -6.46
N GLY A 101 8.46 -7.12 -7.27
CA GLY A 101 7.65 -6.66 -8.40
C GLY A 101 8.17 -5.33 -8.92
N PHE A 102 7.59 -4.81 -10.02
CA PHE A 102 7.85 -3.43 -10.45
C PHE A 102 6.54 -2.68 -10.75
N PRO A 103 6.07 -1.80 -9.85
CA PRO A 103 6.64 -1.57 -8.50
C PRO A 103 6.43 -2.81 -7.59
N GLY A 104 7.35 -2.98 -6.63
CA GLY A 104 7.16 -3.95 -5.55
C GLY A 104 6.03 -3.49 -4.61
N GLN A 105 5.56 -4.37 -3.74
CA GLN A 105 4.39 -4.09 -2.91
C GLN A 105 4.71 -4.24 -1.42
N VAL A 106 4.24 -3.29 -0.62
CA VAL A 106 4.29 -3.35 0.85
C VAL A 106 2.87 -3.54 1.34
N LYS A 107 2.60 -4.71 1.92
CA LYS A 107 1.28 -5.09 2.40
C LYS A 107 1.33 -6.06 3.57
N CYS A 108 0.20 -6.22 4.24
CA CYS A 108 0.06 -7.15 5.35
C CYS A 108 -0.29 -8.57 4.93
N ILE A 109 0.39 -9.52 5.54
CA ILE A 109 0.20 -10.95 5.32
C ILE A 109 -0.13 -11.63 6.65
N ASP A 110 -0.73 -12.81 6.58
CA ASP A 110 -0.90 -13.63 7.75
C ASP A 110 0.46 -13.99 8.33
N LYS A 111 0.64 -13.72 9.63
CA LYS A 111 1.87 -14.08 10.34
C LYS A 111 1.95 -15.60 10.35
N LYS A 112 2.97 -16.16 9.70
CA LYS A 112 3.16 -17.62 9.72
C LYS A 112 3.40 -18.04 11.18
N LYS A 113 2.52 -18.91 11.69
CA LYS A 113 2.63 -19.51 13.02
C LYS A 113 3.82 -20.47 13.10
#